data_AF-A0A0F9DTU5-F1
#
_entry.id   AF-A0A0F9DTU5-F1
#
_cell.length_a   1.000
_cell.length_b   1.000
_cell.length_c   1.000
_cell.angle_alpha   90.00
_cell.angle_beta   90.00
_cell.angle_gamma   90.00
#
_symmetry.space_group_name_H-M   'P 1'
#
loop_
_entity.id
_entity.type
_entity.pdbx_description
1 polymer ?
#
loop_
_entity_poly.entity_id
_entity_poly.type
_entity_poly.pdbx_seq_one_letter_code
_entity_poly.pdbx_strand_id
1 'polypeptide(L)' 'MVTPTKVGVDTLPEYIRYRDVGCDLHSACLTCPLPVCKEELTQGVQAIRAYMRNLQIDLLLSEGHSVEWVSQVMGISVRG' A
#
# COMPACT_ATOMS: atom_id res chain seq x y z
N MET A 1 28.91 -8.07 6.88
CA MET A 1 28.12 -8.45 5.70
C MET A 1 27.08 -9.45 6.16
N VAL A 2 25.80 -9.08 6.27
CA VAL A 2 24.74 -9.99 6.71
C VAL A 2 23.99 -10.45 5.47
N THR A 3 24.17 -11.71 5.09
CA THR A 3 23.42 -12.37 4.01
C THR A 3 22.00 -12.70 4.47
N PRO A 4 20.96 -12.50 3.64
CA PRO A 4 19.60 -12.89 3.98
C PRO A 4 19.41 -14.41 3.77
N THR A 5 19.18 -15.14 4.85
CA THR A 5 18.82 -16.57 4.82
C THR A 5 17.38 -16.70 4.31
N LYS A 6 17.16 -17.55 3.29
CA LYS A 6 15.82 -17.92 2.82
C LYS A 6 15.03 -18.54 3.97
N VAL A 7 13.89 -17.93 4.29
CA VAL A 7 12.95 -18.45 5.29
C VAL A 7 12.21 -19.64 4.66
N GLY A 8 12.56 -20.85 5.11
CA GLY A 8 11.81 -22.07 4.79
C GLY A 8 10.53 -22.13 5.62
N VAL A 9 9.48 -22.67 5.00
CA VAL A 9 8.06 -22.70 5.42
C VAL A 9 7.81 -23.48 6.73
N ASP A 10 8.85 -23.91 7.44
CA ASP A 10 8.77 -24.82 8.59
C ASP A 10 9.63 -24.36 9.79
N THR A 11 9.74 -23.04 9.98
CA THR A 11 10.39 -22.48 11.17
C THR A 11 9.34 -22.18 12.23
N LEU A 12 9.48 -22.78 13.42
CA LEU A 12 8.64 -22.46 14.59
C LEU A 12 8.75 -20.94 14.88
N PRO A 13 7.66 -20.29 15.33
CA PRO A 13 7.63 -18.85 15.59
C PRO A 13 8.75 -18.37 16.52
N GLU A 14 9.17 -19.21 17.48
CA GLU A 14 10.27 -18.92 18.41
C GLU A 14 11.65 -18.74 17.75
N TYR A 15 11.85 -19.20 16.51
CA TYR A 15 13.09 -19.01 15.74
C TYR A 15 12.96 -17.92 14.67
N ILE A 16 11.75 -17.39 14.46
CA ILE A 16 11.51 -16.26 13.57
C ILE A 16 11.80 -14.98 14.34
N ARG A 17 13.03 -14.46 14.20
CA ARG A 17 13.33 -13.10 14.67
C ARG A 17 12.59 -12.11 13.78
N TYR A 18 11.43 -11.66 14.23
CA TYR A 18 10.73 -10.56 13.59
C TYR A 18 11.62 -9.32 13.63
N ARG A 19 12.06 -8.87 12.45
CA ARG A 19 13.03 -7.78 12.34
C ARG A 19 12.26 -6.46 12.29
N ASP A 20 12.20 -5.78 13.42
CA ASP A 20 11.56 -4.47 13.55
C ASP A 20 12.47 -3.34 13.01
N VAL A 21 12.70 -3.33 11.70
CA VAL A 21 13.55 -2.33 11.03
C VAL A 21 12.77 -1.19 10.38
N GLY A 22 11.44 -1.31 10.30
CA GLY A 22 10.63 -0.38 9.54
C GLY A 22 10.92 -0.41 8.03
N CYS A 23 10.45 0.63 7.35
CA CYS A 23 10.64 0.85 5.92
C CYS A 23 10.64 2.36 5.60
N ASP A 24 10.63 2.72 4.31
CA ASP A 24 10.55 4.10 3.83
C ASP A 24 9.28 4.86 4.27
N LEU A 25 8.24 4.16 4.72
CA LEU A 25 7.00 4.76 5.22
C LEU A 25 6.97 4.97 6.74
N HIS A 26 7.69 4.15 7.50
CA HIS A 26 7.67 4.18 8.96
C HIS A 26 8.91 3.51 9.56
N SER A 27 9.52 4.08 10.59
CA SER A 27 10.81 3.63 11.14
C SER A 27 10.77 2.32 11.93
N ALA A 28 9.58 1.82 12.26
CA ALA A 28 9.39 0.55 12.97
C ALA A 28 8.11 -0.15 12.49
N CYS A 29 8.20 -1.43 12.19
CA CYS A 29 7.08 -2.28 11.76
C CYS A 29 6.04 -2.43 12.87
N LEU A 30 6.47 -2.60 14.13
CA LEU A 30 5.59 -2.88 15.26
C LEU A 30 4.70 -1.69 15.66
N THR A 31 5.05 -0.48 15.23
CA THR A 31 4.29 0.75 15.52
C THR A 31 3.79 1.43 14.24
N CYS A 32 3.83 0.71 13.11
CA CYS A 32 3.41 1.25 11.83
C CYS A 32 1.90 1.57 11.86
N PRO A 33 1.49 2.80 11.50
CA PRO A 33 0.08 3.20 11.51
C PRO A 33 -0.71 2.63 10.32
N LEU A 34 -0.04 1.94 9.38
CA LEU A 34 -0.71 1.39 8.21
C LEU A 34 -1.57 0.18 8.61
N PRO A 35 -2.81 0.07 8.09
CA PRO A 35 -3.69 -1.06 8.39
C PRO A 35 -3.21 -2.38 7.76
N VAL A 36 -2.39 -2.31 6.71
CA VAL A 36 -1.77 -3.45 6.03
C VAL A 36 -0.33 -3.10 5.67
N CYS A 37 0.62 -4.03 5.87
CA CYS A 37 2.03 -3.80 5.54
C CYS A 37 2.21 -3.62 4.03
N LYS A 38 3.04 -2.66 3.61
CA LYS A 38 3.34 -2.45 2.18
C LYS A 38 3.94 -3.70 1.52
N GLU A 39 4.68 -4.52 2.24
CA GLU A 39 5.29 -5.76 1.72
C GLU A 39 4.26 -6.88 1.54
N GLU A 40 3.12 -6.80 2.24
CA GLU A 40 2.00 -7.74 2.09
C GLU A 40 1.10 -7.38 0.92
N LEU A 41 1.26 -6.18 0.35
CA LEU A 41 0.54 -5.76 -0.83
C LEU A 41 1.27 -6.23 -2.08
N THR A 42 0.58 -6.95 -2.96
CA THR A 42 1.13 -7.46 -4.24
C THR A 42 1.67 -6.35 -5.15
N GLN A 43 1.21 -5.12 -4.95
CA GLN A 43 1.64 -3.91 -5.69
C GLN A 43 2.31 -2.86 -4.77
N GLY A 44 2.64 -3.23 -3.53
CA GLY A 44 3.27 -2.33 -2.56
C GLY A 44 2.43 -1.10 -2.22
N VAL A 45 3.13 0.01 -1.95
CA VAL A 45 2.53 1.34 -1.67
C VAL A 45 1.67 1.85 -2.82
N GLN A 46 1.96 1.42 -4.06
CA GLN A 46 1.18 1.82 -5.22
C GLN A 46 -0.25 1.27 -5.16
N ALA A 47 -0.46 0.10 -4.54
CA ALA A 47 -1.79 -0.43 -4.29
C ALA A 47 -2.61 0.50 -3.40
N ILE A 48 -2.01 0.99 -2.31
CA ILE A 48 -2.67 1.94 -1.38
C ILE A 48 -2.99 3.24 -2.09
N ARG A 49 -2.03 3.81 -2.84
CA ARG A 49 -2.24 5.07 -3.57
C ARG A 49 -3.33 4.94 -4.63
N ALA A 50 -3.36 3.82 -5.36
CA ALA A 50 -4.39 3.55 -6.34
C ALA A 50 -5.77 3.39 -5.68
N TYR A 51 -5.85 2.64 -4.57
CA TYR A 51 -7.08 2.45 -3.82
C TYR A 51 -7.65 3.78 -3.31
N MET A 52 -6.83 4.58 -2.63
CA MET A 52 -7.25 5.89 -2.12
C MET A 52 -7.71 6.84 -3.23
N ARG A 53 -6.99 6.85 -4.36
CA ARG A 53 -7.39 7.63 -5.55
C ARG A 53 -8.73 7.17 -6.11
N ASN A 54 -8.95 5.86 -6.21
CA ASN A 54 -10.19 5.30 -6.74
C ASN A 54 -11.39 5.62 -5.83
N LEU A 55 -11.23 5.52 -4.50
CA LEU A 55 -12.29 5.94 -3.57
C LEU A 55 -12.69 7.40 -3.76
N GLN A 56 -11.73 8.28 -4.02
CA GLN A 56 -12.02 9.69 -4.28
C GLN A 56 -12.75 9.89 -5.61
N ILE A 57 -12.39 9.14 -6.65
CA ILE A 57 -13.11 9.14 -7.93
C ILE A 57 -14.56 8.67 -7.72
N ASP A 58 -14.75 7.54 -7.04
CA ASP A 58 -16.07 6.96 -6.77
C ASP A 58 -16.97 7.92 -5.99
N LEU A 59 -16.41 8.60 -4.99
CA LEU A 59 -17.13 9.63 -4.22
C LEU A 59 -17.63 10.76 -5.13
N LEU A 60 -16.75 11.37 -5.93
CA LEU A 60 -17.12 12.50 -6.80
C LEU A 60 -18.14 12.09 -7.87
N LEU A 61 -18.01 10.88 -8.42
CA LEU A 61 -19.00 10.34 -9.36
C LEU A 61 -20.35 10.11 -8.67
N SER A 62 -20.35 9.60 -7.42
CA SER A 62 -21.58 9.40 -6.65
C SER A 62 -22.30 10.71 -6.29
N GLU A 63 -21.55 11.83 -6.20
CA GLU A 63 -22.09 13.19 -6.03
C GLU A 63 -22.67 13.76 -7.34
N GLY A 64 -22.54 13.05 -8.46
CA GLY A 64 -23.11 13.41 -9.76
C GLY A 64 -22.18 14.21 -10.67
N HIS A 65 -20.89 14.32 -10.33
CA HIS A 65 -19.91 14.94 -11.22
C HIS A 65 -19.65 14.08 -12.46
N SER A 66 -19.42 14.72 -13.62
CA SER A 66 -19.09 14.00 -14.85
C SER A 66 -17.66 13.46 -14.82
N VAL A 67 -17.40 12.42 -15.62
CA VAL A 67 -16.06 11.84 -15.76
C VAL A 67 -15.05 12.89 -16.23
N GLU A 68 -15.43 13.76 -17.16
CA GLU A 68 -14.59 14.85 -17.66
C GLU A 68 -14.23 15.82 -16.52
N TRP A 69 -15.20 16.24 -15.72
CA TRP A 69 -14.95 17.14 -14.60
C TRP A 69 -14.05 16.50 -13.54
N VAL A 70 -14.31 15.24 -13.17
CA VAL A 70 -13.49 14.50 -12.20
C VAL A 70 -12.06 14.38 -12.72
N SER A 71 -11.88 14.08 -14.00
CA SER A 71 -10.55 13.97 -14.62
C SER A 71 -9.74 15.27 -14.53
N GLN A 72 -10.40 16.42 -14.74
CA GLN A 72 -9.78 17.74 -14.66
C GLN A 72 -9.38 18.10 -13.23
N VAL A 73 -10.30 17.95 -12.27
CA VAL A 73 -10.05 18.33 -10.87
C VAL A 73 -9.02 17.42 -10.21
N MET A 74 -9.03 16.13 -10.56
CA MET A 74 -8.08 15.15 -10.03
C MET A 74 -6.74 15.13 -10.79
N GLY A 75 -6.64 15.83 -11.93
CA GLY A 75 -5.43 15.83 -12.76
C GLY A 75 -5.08 14.46 -13.33
N ILE A 76 -6.08 13.65 -13.69
CA ILE A 76 -5.91 12.29 -14.21
C ILE A 76 -6.32 12.17 -15.66
N SER A 77 -5.64 11.31 -16.41
CA SER A 77 -6.03 10.98 -17.79
C SER A 77 -7.16 9.95 -17.81
N VAL A 78 -8.18 10.19 -18.63
CA VAL A 78 -9.20 9.19 -18.94
C VAL A 78 -8.67 8.26 -20.03
N ARG A 79 -8.80 6.94 -19.84
CA ARG A 79 -8.67 5.99 -20.96
C ARG A 79 -10.08 5.70 -21.49
N GLY A 80 -10.29 5.98 -22.78
CA GLY A 80 -11.46 5.54 -23.52
C GLY A 80 -11.39 4.07 -23.88
#